data_AF-A0A1V5VT40-F1
#
_entry.id   AF-A0A1V5VT40-F1
#
_cell.length_a   1.000
_cell.length_b   1.000
_cell.length_c   1.000
_cell.angle_alpha   90.00
_cell.angle_beta   90.00
_cell.angle_gamma   90.00
#
_symmetry.space_group_name_H-M   'P 1'
#
loop_
_entity.id
_entity.type
_entity.pdbx_description
1 polymer ?
#
loop_
_entity_poly.entity_id
_entity_poly.type
_entity_poly.pdbx_seq_one_letter_code
_entity_poly.pdbx_strand_id
1 'polypeptide(L)'
;MVIVTATITQTIDLAQGWNLISFNVVPSNTTIASVFAGVMTQVNTVKNSDGFYKPGQDAELQSLTNITVGSAYLVHMKTAQTLTVSGTDPGSVTVPLKAGWNMLGYPKSAIGTTTTVLGSTWTSAQIIKNFESFLDKTSGTLTTMKPGEGYYIYMNTASNVSF
;
A
#
# COMPACT_ATOMS: atom_id res chain seq x y z
N MET A 1 3.85 26.90 20.44
CA MET A 1 3.72 25.47 20.84
C MET A 1 4.24 24.65 19.68
N VAL A 2 5.40 24.01 19.82
CA VAL A 2 5.88 23.04 18.82
C VAL A 2 5.16 21.74 19.12
N ILE A 3 4.23 21.34 18.26
CA ILE A 3 3.59 20.04 18.37
C ILE A 3 4.64 19.03 17.89
N VAL A 4 5.27 18.32 18.82
CA VAL A 4 6.16 17.20 18.47
C VAL A 4 5.25 16.03 18.12
N THR A 5 5.06 15.76 16.83
CA THR A 5 4.39 14.54 16.38
C THR A 5 5.28 13.34 16.72
N ALA A 6 4.70 12.36 17.41
CA ALA A 6 5.40 11.12 17.74
C ALA A 6 5.83 10.41 16.45
N THR A 7 7.10 10.04 16.38
CA THR A 7 7.61 9.21 15.29
C THR A 7 7.26 7.75 15.58
N ILE A 8 6.64 7.09 14.62
CA ILE A 8 6.28 5.68 14.64
C ILE A 8 7.05 4.93 13.56
N THR A 9 7.23 3.62 13.75
CA THR A 9 7.97 2.76 12.83
C THR A 9 7.07 1.64 12.33
N GLN A 10 7.06 1.45 11.01
CA GLN A 10 6.46 0.32 10.33
C GLN A 10 7.55 -0.64 9.87
N THR A 11 7.33 -1.93 10.09
CA THR A 11 8.18 -3.01 9.59
C THR A 11 7.35 -3.87 8.65
N ILE A 12 7.90 -4.17 7.46
CA ILE A 12 7.25 -4.99 6.44
C ILE A 12 8.23 -6.08 6.02
N ASP A 13 7.84 -7.34 6.21
CA ASP A 13 8.60 -8.48 5.70
C ASP A 13 8.31 -8.66 4.20
N LEU A 14 9.36 -8.57 3.38
CA LEU A 14 9.28 -8.73 1.94
C LEU A 14 9.85 -10.10 1.57
N ALA A 15 9.02 -10.98 1.02
CA ALA A 15 9.44 -12.25 0.46
C ALA A 15 10.22 -12.05 -0.85
N GLN A 16 11.01 -13.05 -1.24
CA GLN A 16 11.56 -13.10 -2.60
C GLN A 16 10.43 -13.15 -3.62
N GLY A 17 10.58 -12.44 -4.73
CA GLY A 17 9.53 -12.31 -5.75
C GLY A 17 8.59 -11.13 -5.49
N TRP A 18 7.33 -11.26 -5.90
CA TRP A 18 6.35 -10.18 -5.80
C TRP A 18 5.74 -10.07 -4.41
N ASN A 19 5.70 -8.84 -3.90
CA ASN A 19 5.03 -8.45 -2.66
C ASN A 19 4.02 -7.36 -2.99
N LEU A 20 2.81 -7.44 -2.43
CA LEU A 20 1.80 -6.39 -2.54
C LEU A 20 1.66 -5.70 -1.19
N ILE A 21 2.23 -4.50 -1.07
CA ILE A 21 2.42 -3.81 0.21
C ILE A 21 1.75 -2.44 0.25
N SER A 22 1.61 -1.90 1.45
CA SER A 22 1.23 -0.50 1.65
C SER A 22 1.86 0.10 2.91
N PHE A 23 1.78 1.43 3.04
CA PHE A 23 2.37 2.15 4.16
C PHE A 23 1.30 2.68 5.10
N ASN A 24 1.57 2.60 6.40
CA ASN A 24 0.75 3.16 7.47
C ASN A 24 1.49 4.25 8.29
N VAL A 25 2.59 4.76 7.73
CA VAL A 25 3.36 5.88 8.25
C VAL A 25 3.62 6.88 7.14
N VAL A 26 3.83 8.15 7.49
CA VAL A 26 4.24 9.20 6.57
C VAL A 26 5.72 9.55 6.83
N PRO A 27 6.67 9.05 6.03
CA PRO A 27 8.07 9.41 6.17
C PRO A 27 8.30 10.89 5.84
N SER A 28 9.30 11.52 6.47
CA SER A 28 9.68 12.90 6.14
C SER A 28 10.20 13.05 4.70
N ASN A 29 10.77 11.99 4.14
CA ASN A 29 11.14 11.87 2.74
C ASN A 29 10.41 10.69 2.10
N THR A 30 9.43 10.99 1.25
CA THR A 30 8.56 9.98 0.63
C THR A 30 9.13 9.40 -0.66
N THR A 31 10.34 9.79 -1.09
CA THR A 31 10.91 9.26 -2.34
C THR A 31 11.12 7.76 -2.24
N ILE A 32 10.87 7.01 -3.33
CA ILE A 32 11.08 5.56 -3.38
C ILE A 32 12.52 5.22 -3.00
N ALA A 33 13.49 6.03 -3.47
CA ALA A 33 14.90 5.88 -3.14
C ALA A 33 15.17 5.94 -1.62
N SER A 34 14.57 6.91 -0.92
CA SER A 34 14.74 7.09 0.52
C SER A 34 14.00 6.01 1.31
N VAL A 35 12.75 5.72 0.95
CA VAL A 35 11.89 4.77 1.69
C VAL A 35 12.45 3.36 1.63
N PHE A 36 12.93 2.93 0.46
CA PHE A 36 13.47 1.58 0.26
C PHE A 36 14.98 1.50 0.47
N ALA A 37 15.66 2.54 0.96
CA ALA A 37 17.12 2.62 1.04
C ALA A 37 17.76 1.39 1.70
N GLY A 38 17.17 0.90 2.80
CA GLY A 38 17.68 -0.27 3.54
C GLY A 38 17.61 -1.60 2.78
N VAL A 39 16.77 -1.71 1.76
CA VAL A 39 16.56 -2.95 0.98
C VAL A 39 16.84 -2.76 -0.52
N MET A 40 17.21 -1.55 -0.96
CA MET A 40 17.24 -1.15 -2.37
C MET A 40 18.11 -2.05 -3.25
N THR A 41 19.22 -2.56 -2.72
CA THR A 41 20.13 -3.47 -3.46
C THR A 41 19.44 -4.78 -3.84
N GLN A 42 18.43 -5.19 -3.07
CA GLN A 42 17.63 -6.39 -3.27
C GLN A 42 16.31 -6.12 -4.03
N VAL A 43 16.00 -4.88 -4.38
CA VAL A 43 14.81 -4.55 -5.19
C VAL A 43 15.13 -4.72 -6.68
N ASN A 44 14.23 -5.37 -7.43
CA ASN A 44 14.24 -5.36 -8.89
C ASN A 44 13.40 -4.22 -9.46
N THR A 45 12.20 -3.99 -8.90
CA THR A 45 11.30 -2.91 -9.30
C THR A 45 10.23 -2.67 -8.24
N VAL A 46 9.75 -1.43 -8.15
CA VAL A 46 8.55 -1.04 -7.40
C VAL A 46 7.53 -0.50 -8.40
N LYS A 47 6.26 -0.84 -8.28
CA LYS A 47 5.19 -0.39 -9.18
C LYS A 47 3.93 -0.03 -8.43
N ASN A 48 3.15 0.89 -8.99
CA ASN A 48 1.74 1.06 -8.66
C ASN A 48 0.91 0.93 -9.96
N SER A 49 -0.34 1.40 -9.95
CA SER A 49 -1.21 1.32 -11.13
C SER A 49 -0.78 2.22 -12.29
N ASP A 50 0.02 3.26 -12.03
CA ASP A 50 0.27 4.35 -12.98
C ASP A 50 1.76 4.49 -13.35
N GLY A 51 2.66 3.83 -12.62
CA GLY A 51 4.09 3.98 -12.83
C GLY A 51 4.95 2.92 -12.17
N PHE A 52 6.26 3.05 -12.40
CA PHE A 52 7.27 2.16 -11.86
C PHE A 52 8.55 2.91 -11.47
N TYR A 53 9.28 2.28 -10.56
CA TYR A 53 10.64 2.59 -10.18
C TYR A 53 11.50 1.35 -10.43
N LYS A 54 12.67 1.53 -11.05
CA LYS A 54 13.65 0.47 -11.28
C LYS A 54 15.04 0.93 -10.82
N PRO A 55 15.65 0.28 -9.82
CA PRO A 55 16.98 0.66 -9.35
C PRO A 55 18.02 0.64 -10.47
N GLY A 56 18.86 1.68 -10.55
CA GLY A 56 19.91 1.82 -11.57
C GLY A 56 19.43 2.36 -12.93
N GLN A 57 18.16 2.73 -13.06
CA GLN A 57 17.65 3.45 -14.24
C GLN A 57 17.67 4.97 -14.00
N ASP A 58 17.95 5.74 -15.05
CA ASP A 58 18.00 7.20 -15.05
C ASP A 58 16.72 7.82 -14.50
N ALA A 59 16.86 8.91 -13.74
CA ALA A 59 15.78 9.52 -12.98
C ALA A 59 14.63 10.00 -13.87
N GLU A 60 14.94 10.49 -15.08
CA GLU A 60 14.00 10.98 -16.08
C GLU A 60 13.11 9.88 -16.65
N LEU A 61 13.50 8.61 -16.49
CA LEU A 61 12.75 7.44 -16.98
C LEU A 61 11.94 6.75 -15.88
N GLN A 62 12.02 7.22 -14.63
CA GLN A 62 11.23 6.72 -13.51
C GLN A 62 9.87 7.43 -13.49
N SER A 63 8.77 6.69 -13.58
CA SER A 63 7.41 7.28 -13.49
C SER A 63 6.83 7.24 -12.08
N LEU A 64 7.39 6.41 -11.19
CA LEU A 64 7.06 6.39 -9.77
C LEU A 64 8.24 6.92 -8.95
N THR A 65 8.11 8.14 -8.43
CA THR A 65 9.19 8.80 -7.68
C THR A 65 8.97 8.78 -6.17
N ASN A 66 7.72 8.75 -5.72
CA ASN A 66 7.33 8.87 -4.31
C ASN A 66 6.28 7.82 -3.92
N ILE A 67 6.28 7.46 -2.64
CA ILE A 67 5.15 6.78 -2.02
C ILE A 67 4.07 7.80 -1.64
N THR A 68 2.84 7.32 -1.62
CA THR A 68 1.64 8.04 -1.23
C THR A 68 0.87 7.12 -0.28
N VAL A 69 0.59 7.61 0.92
CA VAL A 69 -0.18 6.84 1.89
C VAL A 69 -1.61 6.61 1.36
N GLY A 70 -2.14 5.41 1.58
CA GLY A 70 -3.41 4.96 0.98
C GLY A 70 -3.27 4.29 -0.39
N SER A 71 -2.11 4.42 -1.04
CA SER A 71 -1.77 3.62 -2.24
C SER A 71 -1.15 2.28 -1.85
N ALA A 72 -1.31 1.27 -2.72
CA ALA A 72 -0.59 0.02 -2.64
C ALA A 72 0.49 -0.08 -3.72
N TYR A 73 1.51 -0.90 -3.45
CA TYR A 73 2.70 -1.05 -4.27
C TYR A 73 3.03 -2.53 -4.50
N LEU A 74 3.32 -2.87 -5.75
CA LEU A 74 3.99 -4.12 -6.09
C LEU A 74 5.50 -3.93 -5.97
N VAL A 75 6.15 -4.73 -5.12
CA VAL A 75 7.61 -4.72 -4.96
C VAL A 75 8.14 -6.09 -5.36
N HIS A 76 8.98 -6.14 -6.39
CA HIS A 76 9.68 -7.37 -6.75
C HIS A 76 11.05 -7.41 -6.08
N MET A 77 11.26 -8.39 -5.21
CA MET A 77 12.52 -8.60 -4.51
C MET A 77 13.36 -9.70 -5.16
N LYS A 78 14.68 -9.50 -5.18
CA LYS A 78 15.69 -10.50 -5.55
C LYS A 78 15.82 -11.58 -4.48
N THR A 79 15.81 -11.16 -3.22
CA THR A 79 15.91 -12.01 -2.02
C THR A 79 14.99 -11.45 -0.94
N ALA A 80 14.53 -12.31 -0.02
CA ALA A 80 13.70 -11.86 1.09
C ALA A 80 14.47 -10.91 2.01
N GLN A 81 13.83 -9.82 2.44
CA GLN A 81 14.39 -8.80 3.33
C GLN A 81 13.28 -8.17 4.18
N THR A 82 13.65 -7.51 5.27
CA THR A 82 12.72 -6.72 6.08
C THR A 82 12.92 -5.23 5.79
N LEU A 83 11.85 -4.55 5.37
CA LEU A 83 11.82 -3.11 5.16
C LEU A 83 11.35 -2.41 6.44
N THR A 84 12.13 -1.45 6.93
CA THR A 84 11.79 -0.63 8.10
C THR A 84 11.64 0.82 7.68
N VAL A 85 10.50 1.43 8.00
CA VAL A 85 10.19 2.81 7.63
C VAL A 85 9.70 3.57 8.86
N SER A 86 10.31 4.70 9.16
CA SER A 86 9.88 5.59 10.25
C SER A 86 9.22 6.85 9.70
N GLY A 87 8.20 7.33 10.39
CA GLY A 87 7.43 8.50 9.98
C GLY A 87 6.42 8.93 11.04
N THR A 88 5.53 9.84 10.68
CA THR A 88 4.41 10.22 11.55
C THR A 88 3.16 9.40 11.24
N ASP A 89 2.19 9.43 12.16
CA ASP A 89 0.86 8.88 11.90
C ASP A 89 0.21 9.58 10.68
N PRO A 90 -0.40 8.83 9.75
CA PRO A 90 -1.07 9.42 8.58
C PRO A 90 -2.31 10.25 8.87
N GLY A 91 -2.92 10.10 10.05
CA GLY A 91 -4.21 10.67 10.38
C GLY A 91 -5.35 10.06 9.56
N SER A 92 -6.30 10.90 9.13
CA SER A 92 -7.39 10.51 8.25
C SER A 92 -6.95 10.49 6.79
N VAL A 93 -7.14 9.35 6.12
CA VAL A 93 -6.74 9.17 4.71
C VAL A 93 -7.96 8.80 3.90
N THR A 94 -8.24 9.57 2.84
CA THR A 94 -9.31 9.24 1.89
C THR A 94 -8.71 8.87 0.54
N VAL A 95 -9.05 7.68 0.05
CA VAL A 95 -8.52 7.11 -1.19
C VAL A 95 -9.62 7.09 -2.24
N PRO A 96 -9.49 7.86 -3.34
CA PRO A 96 -10.43 7.79 -4.46
C PRO A 96 -10.21 6.50 -5.24
N LEU A 97 -11.30 5.79 -5.53
CA LEU A 97 -11.31 4.58 -6.35
C LEU A 97 -12.10 4.83 -7.63
N LYS A 98 -11.51 4.48 -8.79
CA LYS A 98 -12.17 4.51 -10.10
C LYS A 98 -13.01 3.26 -10.31
N ALA A 99 -13.98 3.31 -11.22
CA ALA A 99 -14.60 2.08 -11.72
C ALA A 99 -13.53 1.17 -12.36
N GLY A 100 -13.68 -0.14 -12.19
CA GLY A 100 -12.69 -1.14 -12.57
C GLY A 100 -11.67 -1.45 -11.47
N TRP A 101 -10.50 -1.97 -11.87
CA TRP A 101 -9.44 -2.36 -10.94
C TRP A 101 -8.69 -1.17 -10.36
N ASN A 102 -8.45 -1.23 -9.05
CA ASN A 102 -7.64 -0.30 -8.28
C ASN A 102 -6.67 -1.06 -7.40
N MET A 103 -5.56 -0.40 -7.05
CA MET A 103 -4.67 -0.81 -5.97
C MET A 103 -4.95 0.05 -4.74
N LEU A 104 -5.33 -0.59 -3.64
CA LEU A 104 -5.74 0.05 -2.38
C LEU A 104 -4.76 -0.32 -1.27
N GLY A 105 -4.15 0.69 -0.64
CA GLY A 105 -3.36 0.51 0.57
C GLY A 105 -4.21 0.51 1.83
N TYR A 106 -3.61 0.11 2.95
CA TYR A 106 -4.25 0.09 4.27
C TYR A 106 -3.46 0.97 5.27
N PRO A 107 -3.78 2.27 5.35
CA PRO A 107 -2.98 3.25 6.09
C PRO A 107 -3.29 3.28 7.59
N LYS A 108 -3.58 2.12 8.19
CA LYS A 108 -3.84 1.98 9.64
C LYS A 108 -2.80 1.08 10.30
N SER A 109 -2.58 1.29 11.59
CA SER A 109 -1.66 0.50 12.42
C SER A 109 -2.29 -0.70 13.10
N ALA A 110 -3.62 -0.80 13.12
CA ALA A 110 -4.37 -1.94 13.65
C ALA A 110 -5.08 -2.72 12.55
N ILE A 111 -5.24 -4.02 12.73
CA ILE A 111 -6.03 -4.89 11.84
C ILE A 111 -7.50 -4.44 11.86
N GLY A 112 -8.16 -4.44 10.71
CA GLY A 112 -9.57 -4.08 10.58
C GLY A 112 -10.35 -5.13 9.80
N THR A 113 -11.62 -5.36 10.17
CA THR A 113 -12.52 -6.23 9.40
C THR A 113 -12.77 -5.63 8.02
N THR A 114 -12.55 -6.39 6.94
CA THR A 114 -12.56 -5.89 5.56
C THR A 114 -13.83 -5.11 5.21
N THR A 115 -15.01 -5.64 5.54
CA THR A 115 -16.29 -4.99 5.23
C THR A 115 -16.55 -3.74 6.08
N THR A 116 -16.07 -3.72 7.33
CA THR A 116 -16.14 -2.54 8.20
C THR A 116 -15.22 -1.43 7.69
N VAL A 117 -14.00 -1.77 7.29
CA VAL A 117 -13.02 -0.83 6.73
C VAL A 117 -13.52 -0.22 5.42
N LEU A 118 -14.07 -1.04 4.52
CA LEU A 118 -14.62 -0.55 3.26
C LEU A 118 -15.94 0.22 3.47
N GLY A 119 -16.68 -0.05 4.55
CA GLY A 119 -17.90 0.66 4.90
C GLY A 119 -18.91 0.70 3.75
N SER A 120 -19.43 1.89 3.45
CA SER A 120 -20.35 2.10 2.32
C SER A 120 -19.71 1.79 0.96
N THR A 121 -18.39 1.93 0.82
CA THR A 121 -17.67 1.60 -0.42
C THR A 121 -17.77 0.15 -0.79
N TRP A 122 -17.97 -0.75 0.19
CA TRP A 122 -18.22 -2.15 -0.11
C TRP A 122 -19.42 -2.32 -1.03
N THR A 123 -20.48 -1.51 -0.93
CA THR A 123 -21.66 -1.61 -1.81
C THR A 123 -21.31 -1.39 -3.29
N SER A 124 -20.33 -0.53 -3.58
CA SER A 124 -19.81 -0.25 -4.92
C SER A 124 -18.70 -1.22 -5.37
N ALA A 125 -18.11 -1.98 -4.45
CA ALA A 125 -17.06 -2.94 -4.76
C ALA A 125 -17.64 -4.32 -5.14
N GLN A 126 -17.05 -4.98 -6.12
CA GLN A 126 -17.41 -6.35 -6.52
C GLN A 126 -16.56 -7.39 -5.78
N ILE A 127 -15.25 -7.15 -5.73
CA ILE A 127 -14.27 -8.06 -5.15
C ILE A 127 -13.07 -7.28 -4.63
N ILE A 128 -12.49 -7.73 -3.52
CA ILE A 128 -11.19 -7.30 -2.99
C ILE A 128 -10.30 -8.52 -2.78
N LYS A 129 -9.01 -8.43 -3.07
CA LYS A 129 -8.05 -9.54 -2.90
C LYS A 129 -6.63 -9.06 -2.60
N ASN A 130 -5.85 -9.90 -1.93
CA ASN A 130 -4.39 -9.87 -1.95
C ASN A 130 -3.88 -11.11 -2.74
N PHE A 131 -2.65 -11.55 -2.51
CA PHE A 131 -2.12 -12.73 -3.22
C PHE A 131 -2.61 -14.06 -2.64
N GLU A 132 -3.04 -14.04 -1.38
CA GLU A 132 -3.36 -15.24 -0.59
C GLU A 132 -4.87 -15.48 -0.49
N SER A 133 -5.68 -14.42 -0.58
CA SER A 133 -7.10 -14.46 -0.28
C SER A 133 -7.89 -13.41 -1.06
N PHE A 134 -9.19 -13.64 -1.17
CA PHE A 134 -10.13 -12.72 -1.77
C PHE A 134 -11.42 -12.65 -0.94
N LEU A 135 -12.23 -11.64 -1.21
CA LEU A 135 -13.60 -11.48 -0.74
C LEU A 135 -14.43 -10.89 -1.87
N ASP A 136 -15.45 -11.61 -2.32
CA ASP A 136 -16.48 -11.11 -3.24
C ASP A 136 -17.86 -11.07 -2.55
N LYS A 137 -18.95 -10.85 -3.30
CA LYS A 137 -20.31 -10.77 -2.76
C LYS A 137 -20.89 -12.08 -2.24
N THR A 138 -20.28 -13.20 -2.58
CA THR A 138 -20.80 -14.56 -2.36
C THR A 138 -19.89 -15.40 -1.49
N SER A 139 -18.57 -15.20 -1.57
CA SER A 139 -17.57 -16.04 -0.94
C SER A 139 -16.25 -15.31 -0.71
N GLY A 140 -15.37 -15.92 0.08
CA GLY A 140 -14.01 -15.44 0.26
C GLY A 140 -13.49 -15.62 1.68
N THR A 141 -12.18 -15.48 1.82
CA THR A 141 -11.43 -15.67 3.07
C THR A 141 -10.70 -14.40 3.52
N LEU A 142 -10.70 -13.32 2.73
CA LEU A 142 -10.12 -12.03 3.10
C LEU A 142 -11.04 -11.27 4.08
N THR A 143 -11.15 -11.77 5.31
CA THR A 143 -12.03 -11.21 6.35
C THR A 143 -11.43 -10.00 7.06
N THR A 144 -10.12 -9.80 6.96
CA THR A 144 -9.41 -8.69 7.60
C THR A 144 -8.41 -8.02 6.65
N MET A 145 -8.23 -6.72 6.82
CA MET A 145 -7.16 -5.93 6.21
C MET A 145 -6.10 -5.62 7.27
N LYS A 146 -4.82 -5.73 6.90
CA LYS A 146 -3.70 -5.68 7.84
C LYS A 146 -2.69 -4.59 7.48
N PRO A 147 -2.06 -3.95 8.49
CA PRO A 147 -0.96 -3.02 8.25
C PRO A 147 0.15 -3.65 7.41
N GLY A 148 0.71 -2.91 6.46
CA GLY A 148 1.78 -3.41 5.59
C GLY A 148 1.31 -4.12 4.33
N GLU A 149 0.06 -4.58 4.25
CA GLU A 149 -0.48 -5.26 3.07
C GLU A 149 -1.13 -4.26 2.10
N GLY A 150 -1.01 -4.53 0.80
CA GLY A 150 -1.78 -3.88 -0.25
C GLY A 150 -2.88 -4.81 -0.78
N TYR A 151 -3.87 -4.23 -1.46
CA TYR A 151 -5.02 -4.97 -1.98
C TYR A 151 -5.35 -4.54 -3.41
N TYR A 152 -5.84 -5.47 -4.21
CA TYR A 152 -6.57 -5.17 -5.43
C TYR A 152 -8.05 -5.13 -5.12
N ILE A 153 -8.73 -4.07 -5.55
CA ILE A 153 -10.18 -3.93 -5.41
C ILE A 153 -10.79 -3.59 -6.76
N TYR A 154 -11.83 -4.33 -7.15
CA TYR A 154 -12.63 -4.03 -8.33
C TYR A 154 -13.90 -3.30 -7.93
N MET A 155 -14.12 -2.15 -8.54
CA MET A 155 -15.25 -1.28 -8.28
C MET A 155 -16.23 -1.30 -9.46
N ASN A 156 -17.51 -1.54 -9.19
CA ASN A 156 -18.57 -1.37 -10.19
C ASN A 156 -18.78 0.11 -10.53
N THR A 157 -18.69 0.98 -9.52
CA THR A 157 -18.79 2.43 -9.65
C THR A 157 -17.70 3.12 -8.83
N ALA A 158 -17.25 4.29 -9.28
CA ALA A 158 -16.28 5.08 -8.55
C ALA A 158 -16.82 5.47 -7.16
N SER A 159 -15.94 5.47 -6.15
CA SER A 159 -16.26 5.81 -4.77
C SER A 159 -14.99 6.23 -4.01
N ASN A 160 -15.10 6.51 -2.71
CA ASN A 160 -13.96 6.84 -1.85
C ASN A 160 -13.96 5.94 -0.61
N VAL A 161 -12.82 5.35 -0.29
CA VAL A 161 -12.61 4.68 1.01
C VAL A 161 -11.98 5.71 1.95
N SER A 162 -12.57 5.90 3.13
CA SER A 162 -12.02 6.75 4.18
C SER A 162 -11.54 5.89 5.34
N PHE A 163 -10.28 6.08 5.71
CA PHE A 163 -9.60 5.41 6.82
C PHE A 163 -9.48 6.36 8.01
#